data_AF-A0A1M7I165-F1
#
_entry.id   AF-A0A1M7I165-F1
#
_cell.length_a   1.000
_cell.length_b   1.000
_cell.length_c   1.000
_cell.angle_alpha   90.00
_cell.angle_beta   90.00
_cell.angle_gamma   90.00
#
_symmetry.space_group_name_H-M   'P 1'
#
loop_
_entity.id
_entity.type
_entity.pdbx_description
1 polymer ?
#
loop_
_entity_poly.entity_id
_entity_poly.type
_entity_poly.pdbx_seq_one_letter_code
_entity_poly.pdbx_strand_id
1 'polypeptide(L)'
;MTEIKLLPLEESDREQFIKDNQEAFNYGALEEFGLRDDNFEEDGEIISRRTIEESINEGSAFRIFQDGKKVGGAVIKTEYDHGELELLFVSPSVHNNGIGYAAWCEIEDMHPEVAVWETITPYFETRNIHFYVNRCGFHIVEYFCEQHSFPNEEDGKHSDMFRFEKRLPVSHEALQEQIKRVTHYEDIMQTALKLNEGSPELRKLLIELRAYYVSDAWKRDFTSDEAGLFPKELKRGVLSEDGIYNLLEEYDI
;
A
#
# COMPACT_ATOMS: atom_id res chain seq x y z
N MET A 1 -5.16 28.07 10.33
CA MET A 1 -4.69 26.72 10.67
C MET A 1 -3.25 26.65 10.25
N THR A 2 -2.37 26.13 11.10
CA THR A 2 -0.97 25.99 10.74
C THR A 2 -0.79 24.82 9.79
N GLU A 3 -0.05 25.09 8.72
CA GLU A 3 0.13 24.21 7.55
C GLU A 3 0.96 22.98 7.95
N ILE A 4 0.45 21.78 7.64
CA ILE A 4 1.23 20.55 7.76
C ILE A 4 2.09 20.41 6.51
N LYS A 5 3.32 19.93 6.69
CA LYS A 5 4.23 19.61 5.57
C LYS A 5 4.83 18.25 5.77
N LEU A 6 4.92 17.46 4.71
CA LEU A 6 5.74 16.26 4.69
C LEU A 6 7.09 16.59 4.04
N LEU A 7 8.16 16.28 4.76
CA LEU A 7 9.52 16.38 4.23
C LEU A 7 10.15 14.97 4.23
N PRO A 8 10.90 14.59 3.18
CA PRO A 8 11.59 13.31 3.16
C PRO A 8 12.42 13.08 4.42
N LEU A 9 12.41 11.86 4.94
CA LEU A 9 13.20 11.49 6.11
C LEU A 9 14.69 11.61 5.77
N GLU A 10 15.40 12.45 6.51
CA GLU A 10 16.86 12.54 6.41
C GLU A 10 17.53 11.39 7.16
N GLU A 11 18.61 10.83 6.61
CA GLU A 11 19.34 9.72 7.25
C GLU A 11 19.81 10.08 8.67
N SER A 12 20.18 11.35 8.90
CA SER A 12 20.59 11.82 10.23
C SER A 12 19.47 11.79 11.28
N ASP A 13 18.21 11.71 10.84
CA ASP A 13 17.02 11.69 11.69
C ASP A 13 16.38 10.30 11.80
N ARG A 14 16.90 9.31 11.07
CA ARG A 14 16.35 7.95 11.02
C ARG A 14 16.23 7.31 12.40
N GLU A 15 17.27 7.41 13.21
CA GLU A 15 17.27 6.86 14.58
C GLU A 15 16.20 7.50 15.48
N GLN A 16 15.97 8.81 15.31
CA GLN A 16 14.93 9.49 16.08
C GLN A 16 13.54 9.13 15.55
N PHE A 17 13.39 8.92 14.24
CA PHE A 17 12.13 8.49 13.64
C PHE A 17 11.66 7.15 14.21
N ILE A 18 12.57 6.17 14.30
CA ILE A 18 12.28 4.85 14.86
C ILE A 18 11.79 4.99 16.32
N LYS A 19 12.51 5.76 17.14
CA LYS A 19 12.14 5.99 18.54
C LYS A 19 10.80 6.69 18.69
N ASP A 20 10.54 7.73 17.89
CA ASP A 20 9.28 8.47 17.96
C ASP A 20 8.10 7.59 17.50
N ASN A 21 8.31 6.71 16.52
CA ASN A 21 7.32 5.75 16.06
C ASN A 21 6.96 4.76 17.19
N GLN A 22 7.96 4.14 17.81
CA GLN A 22 7.78 3.21 18.93
C GLN A 22 7.05 3.88 20.11
N GLU A 23 7.45 5.10 20.49
CA GLU A 23 6.77 5.88 21.52
C GLU A 23 5.28 6.07 21.20
N ALA A 24 4.95 6.44 19.96
CA ALA A 24 3.58 6.68 19.55
C ALA A 24 2.72 5.41 19.54
N PHE A 25 3.27 4.27 19.07
CA PHE A 25 2.57 2.98 19.06
C PHE A 25 2.35 2.46 20.48
N ASN A 26 3.38 2.50 21.34
CA ASN A 26 3.25 2.09 22.75
C ASN A 26 2.22 2.95 23.50
N TYR A 27 2.23 4.26 23.28
CA TYR A 27 1.26 5.16 23.91
C TYR A 27 -0.19 4.81 23.50
N GLY A 28 -0.40 4.54 22.20
CA GLY A 28 -1.70 4.15 21.66
C GLY A 28 -2.20 2.81 22.20
N ALA A 29 -1.31 1.82 22.32
CA ALA A 29 -1.63 0.47 22.76
C ALA A 29 -1.83 0.35 24.28
N LEU A 30 -1.06 1.09 25.09
CA LEU A 30 -0.99 0.86 26.54
C LEU A 30 -1.67 1.94 27.39
N GLU A 31 -1.69 3.19 26.93
CA GLU A 31 -2.01 4.34 27.80
C GLU A 31 -3.30 5.05 27.43
N GLU A 32 -3.45 5.51 26.18
CA GLU A 32 -4.46 6.51 25.81
C GLU A 32 -5.91 6.10 26.14
N PHE A 33 -6.19 4.80 26.13
CA PHE A 33 -7.50 4.23 26.48
C PHE A 33 -7.39 2.97 27.36
N GLY A 34 -6.28 2.81 28.07
CA GLY A 34 -5.90 1.56 28.75
C GLY A 34 -5.30 0.51 27.80
N LEU A 35 -5.04 -0.69 28.31
CA LEU A 35 -4.43 -1.79 27.54
C LEU A 35 -5.37 -2.23 26.40
N ARG A 36 -4.97 -1.92 25.18
CA ARG A 36 -5.64 -2.33 23.93
C ARG A 36 -4.90 -3.46 23.23
N ASP A 37 -3.58 -3.49 23.38
CA ASP A 37 -2.72 -4.51 22.82
C ASP A 37 -1.53 -4.76 23.77
N ASP A 38 -1.28 -6.02 24.09
CA ASP A 38 -0.09 -6.50 24.81
C ASP A 38 0.73 -7.50 23.98
N ASN A 39 0.45 -7.61 22.68
CA ASN A 39 1.25 -8.36 21.74
C ASN A 39 2.51 -7.55 21.39
N PHE A 40 3.50 -7.65 22.25
CA PHE A 40 4.82 -7.11 21.97
C PHE A 40 5.53 -7.97 20.93
N GLU A 41 6.17 -7.32 19.95
CA GLU A 41 7.06 -7.97 19.00
C GLU A 41 8.42 -8.27 19.69
N GLU A 42 9.47 -7.53 19.33
CA GLU A 42 10.81 -7.64 19.91
C GLU A 42 11.05 -6.55 20.97
N ASP A 43 11.87 -6.86 21.97
CA ASP A 43 12.31 -5.93 23.03
C ASP A 43 11.20 -5.27 23.87
N GLY A 44 9.98 -5.82 23.87
CA GLY A 44 8.86 -5.26 24.64
C GLY A 44 8.20 -4.04 23.97
N GLU A 45 8.35 -3.93 22.65
CA GLU A 45 7.77 -2.87 21.82
C GLU A 45 6.57 -3.42 21.04
N ILE A 46 5.51 -2.62 20.87
CA ILE A 46 4.33 -3.02 20.07
C ILE A 46 4.70 -3.21 18.59
N ILE A 47 5.67 -2.43 18.11
CA ILE A 47 6.26 -2.59 16.79
C ILE A 47 7.79 -2.65 16.94
N SER A 48 8.40 -3.71 16.40
CA SER A 48 9.84 -3.88 16.50
C SER A 48 10.61 -2.85 15.66
N ARG A 49 11.84 -2.54 16.08
CA ARG A 49 12.77 -1.74 15.29
C ARG A 49 12.92 -2.30 13.88
N ARG A 50 13.05 -3.63 13.75
CA ARG A 50 13.26 -4.31 12.47
C ARG A 50 12.10 -4.03 11.52
N THR A 51 10.85 -4.19 11.98
CA THR A 51 9.66 -3.87 11.17
C THR A 51 9.70 -2.41 10.67
N ILE A 52 10.03 -1.44 11.54
CA ILE A 52 10.12 -0.03 11.13
C ILE A 52 11.25 0.19 10.11
N GLU A 53 12.41 -0.43 10.32
CA GLU A 53 13.56 -0.31 9.42
C GLU A 53 13.25 -0.89 8.04
N GLU A 54 12.59 -2.05 7.97
CA GLU A 54 12.14 -2.69 6.74
C GLU A 54 11.17 -1.76 5.99
N SER A 55 10.15 -1.23 6.65
CA SER A 55 9.25 -0.23 6.07
C SER A 55 9.99 0.98 5.50
N ILE A 56 10.94 1.56 6.25
CA ILE A 56 11.72 2.71 5.77
C ILE A 56 12.58 2.35 4.55
N ASN A 57 13.19 1.15 4.54
CA ASN A 57 14.09 0.73 3.46
C ASN A 57 13.34 0.41 2.16
N GLU A 58 12.13 -0.14 2.26
CA GLU A 58 11.33 -0.57 1.12
C GLU A 58 10.35 0.52 0.64
N GLY A 59 10.08 1.53 1.47
CA GLY A 59 9.17 2.62 1.19
C GLY A 59 9.83 4.00 1.11
N SER A 60 8.99 5.02 0.96
CA SER A 60 9.35 6.42 1.10
C SER A 60 8.92 6.91 2.47
N ALA A 61 9.90 7.25 3.31
CA ALA A 61 9.68 7.75 4.65
C ALA A 61 9.68 9.29 4.70
N PHE A 62 8.77 9.85 5.49
CA PHE A 62 8.57 11.29 5.62
C PHE A 62 8.41 11.70 7.08
N ARG A 63 8.94 12.87 7.42
CA ARG A 63 8.62 13.57 8.67
C ARG A 63 7.44 14.51 8.46
N ILE A 64 6.51 14.47 9.41
CA ILE A 64 5.38 15.39 9.48
C ILE A 64 5.84 16.61 10.27
N PHE A 65 5.77 17.79 9.65
CA PHE A 65 6.12 19.06 10.26
C PHE A 65 4.88 19.93 10.50
N GLN A 66 4.85 20.58 11.66
CA GLN A 66 3.93 21.66 12.00
C GLN A 66 4.73 22.78 12.65
N ASP A 67 4.63 24.01 12.12
CA ASP A 67 5.32 25.20 12.67
C ASP A 67 6.84 25.01 12.86
N GLY A 68 7.47 24.32 11.89
CA GLY A 68 8.91 24.03 11.91
C GLY A 68 9.33 22.95 12.92
N LYS A 69 8.38 22.28 13.58
CA LYS A 69 8.64 21.18 14.51
C LYS A 69 8.22 19.85 13.91
N LYS A 70 9.01 18.81 14.14
CA LYS A 70 8.66 17.41 13.83
C LYS A 70 7.55 16.99 14.80
N VAL A 71 6.42 16.55 14.27
CA VAL A 71 5.23 16.18 15.04
C VAL A 71 4.75 14.77 14.73
N GLY A 72 5.47 14.03 13.88
CA GLY A 72 5.12 12.66 13.51
C GLY A 72 5.94 12.16 12.34
N GLY A 73 5.49 11.06 11.75
CA GLY A 73 6.10 10.47 10.56
C GLY A 73 5.13 9.60 9.80
N ALA A 74 5.45 9.38 8.53
CA ALA A 74 4.72 8.47 7.66
C ALA A 74 5.70 7.65 6.81
N VAL A 75 5.32 6.44 6.46
CA VAL A 75 5.99 5.62 5.44
C VAL A 75 4.93 5.12 4.48
N ILE A 76 5.18 5.33 3.20
CA ILE A 76 4.31 4.87 2.12
C ILE A 76 5.10 4.10 1.08
N LYS A 77 4.44 3.20 0.37
CA LYS A 77 4.94 2.55 -0.86
C LYS A 77 4.00 2.93 -2.00
N THR A 78 4.54 3.11 -3.20
CA THR A 78 3.74 3.43 -4.40
C THR A 78 4.27 2.63 -5.58
N GLU A 79 3.37 1.96 -6.29
CA GLU A 79 3.68 1.23 -7.51
C GLU A 79 2.56 1.47 -8.54
N TYR A 80 2.92 2.09 -9.68
CA TYR A 80 1.95 2.54 -10.68
C TYR A 80 0.83 3.40 -10.05
N ASP A 81 -0.43 2.98 -10.20
CA ASP A 81 -1.62 3.67 -9.66
C ASP A 81 -2.04 3.17 -8.27
N HIS A 82 -1.19 2.41 -7.59
CA HIS A 82 -1.46 1.83 -6.27
C HIS A 82 -0.48 2.37 -5.24
N GLY A 83 -0.98 2.60 -4.03
CA GLY A 83 -0.17 3.03 -2.90
C GLY A 83 -0.57 2.33 -1.62
N GLU A 84 0.40 2.15 -0.74
CA GLU A 84 0.23 1.54 0.57
C GLU A 84 0.70 2.52 1.64
N LEU A 85 -0.13 2.71 2.67
CA LEU A 85 0.27 3.39 3.89
C LEU A 85 0.72 2.35 4.91
N GLU A 86 2.04 2.24 5.09
CA GLU A 86 2.63 1.29 6.03
C GLU A 86 2.70 1.82 7.45
N LEU A 87 3.18 3.06 7.61
CA LEU A 87 3.30 3.70 8.92
C LEU A 87 2.69 5.09 8.88
N LEU A 88 1.91 5.43 9.90
CA LEU A 88 1.48 6.80 10.17
C LEU A 88 1.40 7.00 11.67
N PHE A 89 2.21 7.91 12.20
CA PHE A 89 2.18 8.24 13.62
C PHE A 89 2.29 9.74 13.84
N VAL A 90 1.72 10.19 14.95
CA VAL A 90 1.83 11.56 15.46
C VAL A 90 2.42 11.46 16.86
N SER A 91 3.26 12.41 17.26
CA SER A 91 3.84 12.43 18.61
C SER A 91 2.73 12.60 19.66
N PRO A 92 2.68 11.76 20.72
CA PRO A 92 1.66 11.84 21.78
C PRO A 92 1.49 13.23 22.39
N SER A 93 2.59 14.00 22.47
CA SER A 93 2.62 15.37 23.02
C SER A 93 1.73 16.39 22.29
N VAL A 94 1.29 16.09 21.07
CA VAL A 94 0.50 16.98 20.21
C VAL A 94 -0.73 16.30 19.58
N HIS A 95 -1.15 15.13 20.11
CA HIS A 95 -2.31 14.38 19.63
C HIS A 95 -3.61 15.20 19.65
N ASN A 96 -4.60 14.75 18.86
CA ASN A 96 -5.95 15.31 18.78
C ASN A 96 -6.10 16.72 18.17
N ASN A 97 -5.10 17.19 17.42
CA ASN A 97 -5.15 18.47 16.68
C ASN A 97 -5.44 18.34 15.17
N GLY A 98 -5.92 17.17 14.71
CA GLY A 98 -6.18 16.92 13.28
C GLY A 98 -4.93 16.71 12.42
N ILE A 99 -3.74 16.59 13.04
CA ILE A 99 -2.44 16.43 12.36
C ILE A 99 -2.42 15.21 11.46
N GLY A 100 -2.86 14.04 11.95
CA GLY A 100 -2.84 12.82 11.13
C GLY A 100 -3.70 12.93 9.88
N TYR A 101 -4.87 13.57 9.97
CA TYR A 101 -5.75 13.77 8.81
C TYR A 101 -5.15 14.76 7.82
N ALA A 102 -4.60 15.87 8.31
CA ALA A 102 -3.92 16.84 7.45
C ALA A 102 -2.68 16.23 6.77
N ALA A 103 -1.89 15.40 7.48
CA ALA A 103 -0.79 14.67 6.88
C ALA A 103 -1.26 13.68 5.81
N TRP A 104 -2.38 12.99 6.03
CA TRP A 104 -2.99 12.13 5.01
C TRP A 104 -3.40 12.90 3.76
N CYS A 105 -4.05 14.06 3.92
CA CYS A 105 -4.41 14.91 2.77
C CYS A 105 -3.16 15.34 1.98
N GLU A 106 -2.09 15.74 2.66
CA GLU A 106 -0.83 16.09 1.99
C GLU A 106 -0.20 14.89 1.27
N ILE A 107 -0.29 13.66 1.81
CA ILE A 107 0.14 12.44 1.10
C ILE A 107 -0.65 12.25 -0.19
N GLU A 108 -1.98 12.40 -0.16
CA GLU A 108 -2.82 12.29 -1.36
C GLU A 108 -2.47 13.37 -2.40
N ASP A 109 -2.24 14.60 -1.95
CA ASP A 109 -1.87 15.71 -2.84
C ASP A 109 -0.47 15.52 -3.46
N MET A 110 0.45 14.86 -2.75
CA MET A 110 1.79 14.54 -3.25
C MET A 110 1.81 13.41 -4.29
N HIS A 111 0.76 12.57 -4.32
CA HIS A 111 0.69 11.35 -5.13
C HIS A 111 -0.59 11.30 -5.99
N PRO A 112 -0.80 12.26 -6.89
CA PRO A 112 -1.98 12.31 -7.76
C PRO A 112 -2.07 11.12 -8.72
N GLU A 113 -0.97 10.38 -8.91
CA GLU A 113 -0.90 9.16 -9.69
C GLU A 113 -1.57 7.95 -9.01
N VAL A 114 -1.76 7.97 -7.69
CA VAL A 114 -2.36 6.85 -6.97
C VAL A 114 -3.89 6.90 -7.08
N ALA A 115 -4.48 5.86 -7.65
CA ALA A 115 -5.93 5.66 -7.73
C ALA A 115 -6.48 4.79 -6.60
N VAL A 116 -5.64 3.94 -5.98
CA VAL A 116 -6.04 3.05 -4.90
C VAL A 116 -5.00 3.10 -3.78
N TRP A 117 -5.46 3.49 -2.60
CA TRP A 117 -4.67 3.42 -1.37
C TRP A 117 -5.10 2.24 -0.51
N GLU A 118 -4.14 1.52 0.06
CA GLU A 118 -4.37 0.44 1.01
C GLU A 118 -3.63 0.65 2.33
N THR A 119 -4.17 0.07 3.39
CA THR A 119 -3.49 -0.04 4.69
C THR A 119 -4.14 -1.17 5.48
N ILE A 120 -3.47 -1.60 6.55
CA ILE A 120 -3.98 -2.62 7.47
C ILE A 120 -3.90 -2.11 8.91
N THR A 121 -4.83 -2.54 9.75
CA THR A 121 -4.76 -2.29 11.19
C THR A 121 -5.41 -3.45 11.95
N PRO A 122 -5.02 -3.73 13.21
CA PRO A 122 -5.69 -4.74 14.02
C PRO A 122 -7.19 -4.45 14.15
N TYR A 123 -8.02 -5.49 14.14
CA TYR A 123 -9.49 -5.33 14.16
C TYR A 123 -10.02 -4.63 15.42
N PHE A 124 -9.26 -4.69 16.53
CA PHE A 124 -9.61 -4.07 17.80
C PHE A 124 -9.19 -2.59 17.90
N GLU A 125 -8.37 -2.08 16.97
CA GLU A 125 -7.90 -0.70 16.98
C GLU A 125 -8.96 0.30 16.49
N THR A 126 -10.01 0.47 17.30
CA THR A 126 -11.17 1.31 16.99
C THR A 126 -10.82 2.76 16.67
N ARG A 127 -9.68 3.28 17.19
CA ARG A 127 -9.18 4.62 16.84
C ARG A 127 -8.69 4.66 15.39
N ASN A 128 -7.88 3.70 14.99
CA ASN A 128 -7.38 3.59 13.61
C ASN A 128 -8.53 3.34 12.64
N ILE A 129 -9.47 2.45 13.01
CA ILE A 129 -10.69 2.21 12.23
C ILE A 129 -11.47 3.51 12.06
N HIS A 130 -11.69 4.28 13.14
CA HIS A 130 -12.38 5.56 13.05
C HIS A 130 -11.63 6.55 12.15
N PHE A 131 -10.31 6.64 12.29
CA PHE A 131 -9.46 7.49 11.49
C PHE A 131 -9.54 7.14 10.00
N TYR A 132 -9.21 5.91 9.63
CA TYR A 132 -9.19 5.49 8.22
C TYR A 132 -10.59 5.57 7.60
N VAL A 133 -11.61 5.01 8.26
CA VAL A 133 -12.96 4.94 7.67
C VAL A 133 -13.67 6.28 7.70
N ASN A 134 -13.82 6.88 8.88
CA ASN A 134 -14.70 8.05 9.03
C ASN A 134 -14.01 9.37 8.72
N ARG A 135 -12.68 9.44 8.82
CA ARG A 135 -11.93 10.68 8.54
C ARG A 135 -11.30 10.66 7.16
N CYS A 136 -10.58 9.59 6.83
CA CYS A 136 -9.82 9.52 5.58
C CYS A 136 -10.64 8.97 4.39
N GLY A 137 -11.75 8.27 4.64
CA GLY A 137 -12.64 7.75 3.59
C GLY A 137 -12.25 6.39 3.04
N PHE A 138 -11.46 5.62 3.78
CA PHE A 138 -11.20 4.21 3.49
C PHE A 138 -12.42 3.34 3.79
N HIS A 139 -12.45 2.16 3.21
CA HIS A 139 -13.44 1.12 3.48
C HIS A 139 -12.74 -0.15 3.93
N ILE A 140 -13.28 -0.84 4.93
CA ILE A 140 -12.83 -2.19 5.27
C ILE A 140 -13.31 -3.12 4.15
N VAL A 141 -12.39 -3.80 3.50
CA VAL A 141 -12.67 -4.69 2.36
C VAL A 141 -12.42 -6.16 2.68
N GLU A 142 -11.63 -6.44 3.72
CA GLU A 142 -11.26 -7.81 4.09
C GLU A 142 -10.86 -7.90 5.58
N TYR A 143 -11.04 -9.09 6.16
CA TYR A 143 -10.61 -9.43 7.51
C TYR A 143 -9.77 -10.69 7.45
N PHE A 144 -8.56 -10.63 7.99
CA PHE A 144 -7.63 -11.75 8.02
C PHE A 144 -7.58 -12.35 9.43
N CYS A 145 -7.60 -13.68 9.50
CA CYS A 145 -7.56 -14.46 10.73
C CYS A 145 -6.91 -15.83 10.46
N GLU A 146 -6.81 -16.67 11.49
CA GLU A 146 -6.26 -18.02 11.37
C GLU A 146 -6.89 -18.89 10.26
N GLN A 147 -8.18 -18.66 9.94
CA GLN A 147 -8.90 -19.42 8.90
C GLN A 147 -8.89 -18.72 7.53
N HIS A 148 -8.41 -17.48 7.46
CA HIS A 148 -8.31 -16.67 6.24
C HIS A 148 -7.04 -15.80 6.34
N SER A 149 -5.89 -16.41 6.03
CA SER A 149 -4.57 -15.77 6.18
C SER A 149 -4.25 -14.84 5.00
N PHE A 150 -3.29 -13.94 5.19
CA PHE A 150 -2.80 -13.14 4.07
C PHE A 150 -2.24 -14.05 2.97
N PRO A 151 -2.40 -13.67 1.68
CA PRO A 151 -1.80 -14.42 0.58
C PRO A 151 -0.28 -14.55 0.78
N ASN A 152 0.24 -15.77 0.68
CA ASN A 152 1.66 -16.10 0.85
C ASN A 152 2.26 -15.84 2.24
N GLU A 153 1.42 -15.70 3.27
CA GLU A 153 1.86 -15.59 4.66
C GLU A 153 1.98 -16.98 5.31
N GLU A 154 3.18 -17.36 5.77
CA GLU A 154 3.43 -18.67 6.40
C GLU A 154 3.38 -18.64 7.94
N ASP A 155 3.55 -17.47 8.56
CA ASP A 155 3.77 -17.33 10.01
C ASP A 155 2.60 -16.66 10.77
N GLY A 156 1.54 -16.27 10.06
CA GLY A 156 0.33 -15.67 10.66
C GLY A 156 0.57 -14.30 11.30
N LYS A 157 1.64 -13.59 10.91
CA LYS A 157 2.02 -12.27 11.44
C LYS A 157 0.86 -11.27 11.40
N HIS A 158 -0.01 -11.35 10.40
CA HIS A 158 -1.14 -10.46 10.21
C HIS A 158 -2.50 -11.12 10.48
N SER A 159 -2.55 -12.15 11.35
CA SER A 159 -3.82 -12.60 11.91
C SER A 159 -4.49 -11.46 12.69
N ASP A 160 -5.82 -11.42 12.66
CA ASP A 160 -6.62 -10.42 13.37
C ASP A 160 -6.46 -8.98 12.84
N MET A 161 -6.27 -8.83 11.53
CA MET A 161 -6.11 -7.55 10.84
C MET A 161 -7.28 -7.27 9.90
N PHE A 162 -7.72 -6.01 9.84
CA PHE A 162 -8.56 -5.51 8.75
C PHE A 162 -7.69 -4.94 7.63
N ARG A 163 -8.04 -5.25 6.38
CA ARG A 163 -7.55 -4.52 5.20
C ARG A 163 -8.52 -3.42 4.81
N PHE A 164 -7.95 -2.26 4.57
CA PHE A 164 -8.64 -1.06 4.19
C PHE A 164 -8.24 -0.66 2.78
N GLU A 165 -9.21 -0.17 2.02
CA GLU A 165 -8.97 0.35 0.69
C GLU A 165 -9.70 1.69 0.51
N LYS A 166 -9.03 2.66 -0.11
CA LYS A 166 -9.62 3.91 -0.57
C LYS A 166 -9.40 4.03 -2.07
N ARG A 167 -10.49 3.98 -2.84
CA ARG A 167 -10.46 4.26 -4.28
C ARG A 167 -10.71 5.73 -4.54
N LEU A 168 -9.80 6.35 -5.28
CA LEU A 168 -9.91 7.71 -5.77
C LEU A 168 -10.45 7.73 -7.21
N PRO A 169 -11.06 8.83 -7.67
CA PRO A 169 -11.36 9.00 -9.08
C PRO A 169 -10.09 8.86 -9.93
N VAL A 170 -10.19 8.21 -11.09
CA VAL A 170 -9.06 8.06 -12.00
C VAL A 170 -8.64 9.44 -12.52
N SER A 171 -7.48 9.91 -12.08
CA SER A 171 -6.84 11.14 -12.54
C SER A 171 -6.13 10.92 -13.88
N HIS A 172 -5.63 12.01 -14.48
CA HIS A 172 -4.81 11.89 -15.69
C HIS A 172 -3.50 11.15 -15.39
N GLU A 173 -2.90 11.44 -14.24
CA GLU A 173 -1.66 10.87 -13.73
C GLU A 173 -1.82 9.37 -13.46
N ALA A 174 -2.90 8.97 -12.79
CA ALA A 174 -3.21 7.57 -12.55
C ALA A 174 -3.40 6.79 -13.86
N LEU A 175 -4.07 7.41 -14.84
CA LEU A 175 -4.22 6.79 -16.16
C LEU A 175 -2.88 6.60 -16.87
N GLN A 176 -1.92 7.51 -16.70
CA GLN A 176 -0.56 7.31 -17.23
C GLN A 176 0.13 6.11 -16.57
N GLU A 177 -0.02 5.93 -15.26
CA GLU A 177 0.55 4.78 -14.56
C GLU A 177 -0.11 3.45 -14.95
N GLN A 178 -1.43 3.44 -15.16
CA GLN A 178 -2.13 2.27 -15.72
C GLN A 178 -1.59 1.92 -17.12
N ILE A 179 -1.41 2.92 -18.00
CA ILE A 179 -0.85 2.70 -19.34
C ILE A 179 0.57 2.11 -19.25
N LYS A 180 1.41 2.59 -18.32
CA LYS A 180 2.75 2.03 -18.09
C LYS A 180 2.68 0.58 -17.67
N ARG A 181 1.82 0.24 -16.70
CA ARG A 181 1.62 -1.14 -16.25
C ARG A 181 1.13 -2.05 -17.36
N VAL A 182 0.10 -1.63 -18.10
CA VAL A 182 -0.43 -2.38 -19.25
C VAL A 182 0.65 -2.60 -20.31
N THR A 183 1.47 -1.59 -20.59
CA THR A 183 2.58 -1.70 -21.55
C THR A 183 3.63 -2.71 -21.08
N HIS A 184 4.00 -2.68 -19.79
CA HIS A 184 4.94 -3.65 -19.19
C HIS A 184 4.43 -5.09 -19.35
N TYR A 185 3.19 -5.35 -18.97
CA TYR A 185 2.62 -6.69 -19.06
C TYR A 185 2.32 -7.14 -20.50
N GLU A 186 2.04 -6.21 -21.41
CA GLU A 186 1.99 -6.49 -22.85
C GLU A 186 3.36 -6.96 -23.34
N ASP A 187 4.45 -6.28 -22.98
CA ASP A 187 5.80 -6.66 -23.38
C ASP A 187 6.21 -8.04 -22.80
N ILE A 188 5.79 -8.34 -21.57
CA ILE A 188 5.97 -9.67 -20.97
C ILE A 188 5.22 -10.73 -21.79
N MET A 189 3.94 -10.50 -22.10
CA MET A 189 3.12 -11.42 -22.90
C MET A 189 3.74 -11.64 -24.29
N GLN A 190 4.17 -10.58 -24.98
CA GLN A 190 4.82 -10.67 -26.29
C GLN A 190 6.18 -11.37 -26.24
N THR A 191 6.87 -11.33 -25.09
CA THR A 191 8.12 -12.05 -24.88
C THR A 191 7.85 -13.53 -24.63
N ALA A 192 6.88 -13.86 -23.78
CA ALA A 192 6.46 -15.23 -23.50
C ALA A 192 6.07 -15.98 -24.78
N LEU A 193 5.28 -15.35 -25.65
CA LEU A 193 4.84 -15.92 -26.94
C LEU A 193 5.98 -16.24 -27.93
N LYS A 194 7.19 -15.74 -27.69
CA LYS A 194 8.38 -15.98 -28.54
C LYS A 194 9.32 -17.04 -27.96
N LEU A 195 9.13 -17.43 -26.71
CA LEU A 195 9.97 -18.44 -26.05
C LEU A 195 9.50 -19.84 -26.39
N ASN A 196 10.44 -20.79 -26.40
CA ASN A 196 10.11 -22.20 -26.61
C ASN A 196 9.49 -22.79 -25.34
N GLU A 197 8.59 -23.76 -25.53
CA GLU A 197 8.08 -24.60 -24.45
C GLU A 197 9.22 -25.19 -23.60
N GLY A 198 9.08 -25.12 -22.28
CA GLY A 198 10.06 -25.65 -21.32
C GLY A 198 11.19 -24.70 -20.92
N SER A 199 11.25 -23.47 -21.45
CA SER A 199 12.18 -22.43 -20.96
C SER A 199 11.88 -22.07 -19.49
N PRO A 200 12.88 -22.07 -18.59
CA PRO A 200 12.70 -21.57 -17.22
C PRO A 200 12.25 -20.11 -17.18
N GLU A 201 12.72 -19.30 -18.14
CA GLU A 201 12.34 -17.91 -18.30
C GLU A 201 10.86 -17.79 -18.66
N LEU A 202 10.34 -18.62 -19.57
CA LEU A 202 8.93 -18.65 -19.93
C LEU A 202 8.06 -18.89 -18.70
N ARG A 203 8.38 -19.89 -17.89
CA ARG A 203 7.61 -20.19 -16.67
C ARG A 203 7.58 -18.99 -15.71
N LYS A 204 8.70 -18.27 -15.55
CA LYS A 204 8.74 -17.06 -14.71
C LYS A 204 7.81 -15.97 -15.24
N LEU A 205 7.85 -15.70 -16.55
CA LEU A 205 6.98 -14.68 -17.17
C LEU A 205 5.49 -15.05 -17.05
N LEU A 206 5.14 -16.33 -17.21
CA LEU A 206 3.76 -16.79 -17.07
C LEU A 206 3.25 -16.67 -15.63
N ILE A 207 4.08 -16.94 -14.62
CA ILE A 207 3.73 -16.70 -13.21
C ILE A 207 3.46 -15.21 -12.97
N GLU A 208 4.29 -14.32 -13.54
CA GLU A 208 4.12 -12.87 -13.42
C GLU A 208 2.84 -12.39 -14.12
N LEU A 209 2.56 -12.87 -15.34
CA LEU A 209 1.31 -12.59 -16.06
C LEU A 209 0.08 -13.06 -15.31
N ARG A 210 0.14 -14.27 -14.74
CA ARG A 210 -0.98 -14.80 -13.94
C ARG A 210 -1.24 -13.95 -12.71
N ALA A 211 -0.18 -13.57 -11.99
CA ALA A 211 -0.31 -12.71 -10.81
C ALA A 211 -1.00 -11.38 -11.16
N TYR A 212 -0.64 -10.78 -12.29
CA TYR A 212 -1.33 -9.60 -12.81
C TYR A 212 -2.78 -9.90 -13.21
N TYR A 213 -3.03 -10.94 -14.01
CA TYR A 213 -4.36 -11.27 -14.52
C TYR A 213 -5.41 -11.45 -13.42
N VAL A 214 -5.04 -12.11 -12.32
CA VAL A 214 -5.97 -12.33 -11.19
C VAL A 214 -6.06 -11.14 -10.23
N SER A 215 -5.21 -10.13 -10.39
CA SER A 215 -5.13 -8.98 -9.50
C SER A 215 -6.28 -7.99 -9.72
N ASP A 216 -6.54 -7.17 -8.71
CA ASP A 216 -7.45 -6.03 -8.86
C ASP A 216 -6.86 -4.91 -9.72
N ALA A 217 -5.54 -4.91 -9.99
CA ALA A 217 -4.90 -3.98 -10.92
C ALA A 217 -5.34 -4.25 -12.36
N TRP A 218 -5.30 -5.52 -12.81
CA TRP A 218 -5.78 -5.90 -14.13
C TRP A 218 -7.26 -5.55 -14.34
N LYS A 219 -8.11 -5.79 -13.33
CA LYS A 219 -9.54 -5.44 -13.39
C LYS A 219 -9.77 -3.94 -13.58
N ARG A 220 -8.95 -3.09 -12.92
CA ARG A 220 -8.99 -1.64 -13.10
C ARG A 220 -8.55 -1.25 -14.50
N ASP A 221 -7.44 -1.81 -14.98
CA ASP A 221 -6.91 -1.51 -16.30
C ASP A 221 -7.90 -1.93 -17.40
N PHE A 222 -8.49 -3.11 -17.29
CA PHE A 222 -9.57 -3.58 -18.17
C PHE A 222 -10.78 -2.64 -18.16
N THR A 223 -11.23 -2.21 -16.97
CA THR A 223 -12.36 -1.28 -16.85
C THR A 223 -12.06 0.08 -17.51
N SER A 224 -10.83 0.59 -17.37
CA SER A 224 -10.37 1.82 -18.04
C SER A 224 -10.33 1.68 -19.57
N ASP A 225 -9.90 0.51 -20.08
CA ASP A 225 -9.90 0.24 -21.52
C ASP A 225 -11.31 0.17 -22.10
N GLU A 226 -12.22 -0.56 -21.44
CA GLU A 226 -13.63 -0.68 -21.86
C GLU A 226 -14.37 0.67 -21.81
N ALA A 227 -13.98 1.55 -20.89
CA ALA A 227 -14.47 2.93 -20.83
C ALA A 227 -13.87 3.82 -21.93
N GLY A 228 -12.91 3.34 -22.72
CA GLY A 228 -12.25 4.07 -23.80
C GLY A 228 -11.28 5.14 -23.31
N LEU A 229 -10.75 5.00 -22.09
CA LEU A 229 -9.83 5.97 -21.50
C LEU A 229 -8.41 5.83 -22.07
N PHE A 230 -8.02 4.65 -22.53
CA PHE A 230 -6.71 4.42 -23.12
C PHE A 230 -6.57 4.90 -24.57
N PRO A 231 -5.37 5.34 -25.01
CA PRO A 231 -5.10 5.69 -26.40
C PRO A 231 -5.44 4.54 -27.35
N LYS A 232 -5.98 4.84 -28.55
CA LYS A 232 -6.41 3.82 -29.52
C LYS A 232 -5.25 2.98 -30.07
N GLU A 233 -4.05 3.55 -30.07
CA GLU A 233 -2.82 2.96 -30.56
C GLU A 233 -2.07 2.12 -29.53
N LEU A 234 -2.47 2.15 -28.25
CA LEU A 234 -1.85 1.35 -27.19
C LEU A 234 -2.03 -0.15 -27.49
N LYS A 235 -0.92 -0.89 -27.56
CA LYS A 235 -0.97 -2.35 -27.58
C LYS A 235 -1.38 -2.84 -26.20
N ARG A 236 -2.42 -3.66 -26.15
CA ARG A 236 -3.07 -4.09 -24.91
C ARG A 236 -3.78 -5.42 -25.08
N GLY A 237 -3.16 -6.32 -25.86
CA GLY A 237 -3.64 -7.69 -25.96
C GLY A 237 -3.67 -8.39 -24.60
N VAL A 238 -2.84 -7.95 -23.65
CA VAL A 238 -2.84 -8.42 -22.26
C VAL A 238 -4.14 -8.10 -21.49
N LEU A 239 -4.96 -7.17 -21.99
CA LEU A 239 -6.30 -6.88 -21.48
C LEU A 239 -7.41 -7.67 -22.20
N SER A 240 -7.05 -8.50 -23.18
CA SER A 240 -8.00 -9.44 -23.78
C SER A 240 -8.16 -10.65 -22.86
N GLU A 241 -9.35 -10.84 -22.30
CA GLU A 241 -9.69 -12.02 -21.47
C GLU A 241 -9.28 -13.31 -22.18
N ASP A 242 -9.73 -13.52 -23.41
CA ASP A 242 -9.38 -14.71 -24.20
C ASP A 242 -7.87 -14.81 -24.49
N GLY A 243 -7.19 -13.69 -24.74
CA GLY A 243 -5.78 -13.69 -25.13
C GLY A 243 -4.86 -14.20 -24.00
N ILE A 244 -4.96 -13.59 -22.82
CA ILE A 244 -4.14 -13.97 -21.68
C ILE A 244 -4.59 -15.31 -21.07
N TYR A 245 -5.91 -15.58 -21.03
CA TYR A 245 -6.44 -16.82 -20.50
C TYR A 245 -5.96 -18.05 -21.29
N ASN A 246 -6.07 -18.00 -22.63
CA ASN A 246 -5.61 -19.11 -23.47
C ASN A 246 -4.11 -19.37 -23.31
N LEU A 247 -3.30 -18.31 -23.15
CA LEU A 247 -1.87 -18.44 -22.91
C LEU A 247 -1.56 -19.09 -21.56
N LEU A 248 -2.31 -18.75 -20.50
CA LEU A 248 -2.08 -19.32 -19.17
C LEU A 248 -2.57 -20.78 -19.07
N GLU A 249 -3.74 -21.09 -19.67
CA GLU A 249 -4.28 -22.46 -19.71
C GLU A 249 -3.36 -23.44 -20.45
N GLU A 250 -2.72 -23.03 -21.54
CA GLU A 250 -1.82 -23.89 -22.32
C GLU A 250 -0.68 -24.49 -21.48
N TYR A 251 -0.28 -23.82 -20.39
CA TYR A 251 0.83 -24.21 -19.54
C TYR A 251 0.42 -24.70 -18.14
N ASP A 252 -0.87 -24.92 -17.90
CA ASP A 252 -1.43 -25.31 -16.58
C ASP A 252 -0.97 -24.37 -15.44
N ILE A 253 -0.84 -23.07 -15.72
CA ILE A 253 -0.40 -22.04 -14.75
C ILE A 253 -1.60 -21.28 -14.19
#